data_AF-A0AAW5TEJ2-F1
#
_entry.id   AF-A0AAW5TEJ2-F1
#
_cell.length_a   1.000
_cell.length_b   1.000
_cell.length_c   1.000
_cell.angle_alpha   90.00
_cell.angle_beta   90.00
_cell.angle_gamma   90.00
#
_symmetry.space_group_name_H-M   'P 1'
#
loop_
_entity.id
_entity.type
_entity.pdbx_description
1 polymer ?
#
loop_
_entity_poly.entity_id
_entity_poly.type
_entity_poly.pdbx_seq_one_letter_code
_entity_poly.pdbx_strand_id
1 'polypeptide(L)'
;LPENVPIALKDRTTLWNSVELNEKASNAQLARNFIIALPKELSFEENKKLITDFIQEHFVSKGMIADLAIHDESDEENNNIHAHIMTTLRPINEKGEWQAKSKKEYVLDENGEKIKLKSGNYKTRKVELTDW
;
A
#
# COMPACT_ATOMS: atom_id res chain seq x y z
N LEU A 1 -10.39 4.87 3.48
CA LEU A 1 -10.04 5.36 2.12
C LEU A 1 -9.44 6.74 2.27
N PRO A 2 -8.39 7.11 1.50
CA PRO A 2 -7.92 8.49 1.47
C PRO A 2 -9.03 9.43 0.96
N GLU A 3 -8.97 10.73 1.27
CA GLU A 3 -10.06 11.67 0.94
C GLU A 3 -10.31 11.79 -0.58
N ASN A 4 -9.26 11.71 -1.38
CA ASN A 4 -9.29 12.03 -2.81
C ASN A 4 -9.38 10.81 -3.74
N VAL A 5 -9.83 9.64 -3.24
CA VAL A 5 -10.00 8.44 -4.08
C VAL A 5 -11.46 8.20 -4.46
N PRO A 6 -11.74 7.65 -5.66
CA PRO A 6 -13.09 7.31 -6.07
C PRO A 6 -13.80 6.38 -5.08
N ILE A 7 -15.03 6.72 -4.68
CA ILE A 7 -15.81 5.93 -3.71
C ILE A 7 -16.10 4.50 -4.20
N ALA A 8 -16.08 4.26 -5.52
CA ALA A 8 -16.21 2.93 -6.11
C ALA A 8 -15.12 1.96 -5.62
N LEU A 9 -13.94 2.47 -5.23
CA LEU A 9 -12.85 1.67 -4.67
C LEU A 9 -13.10 1.22 -3.22
N LYS A 10 -14.25 1.58 -2.62
CA LYS A 10 -14.72 0.98 -1.38
C LYS A 10 -15.18 -0.46 -1.57
N ASP A 11 -15.62 -0.81 -2.78
CA ASP A 11 -15.94 -2.19 -3.13
C ASP A 11 -14.65 -3.00 -3.34
N ARG A 12 -14.51 -4.09 -2.59
CA ARG A 12 -13.30 -4.93 -2.56
C ARG A 12 -12.98 -5.49 -3.95
N THR A 13 -14.00 -5.97 -4.66
CA THR A 13 -13.85 -6.55 -6.00
C THR A 13 -13.36 -5.49 -6.99
N THR A 14 -13.97 -4.30 -6.97
CA THR A 14 -13.59 -3.17 -7.81
C THR A 14 -12.16 -2.70 -7.53
N LEU A 15 -11.78 -2.57 -6.26
CA LEU A 15 -10.43 -2.18 -5.85
C LEU A 15 -9.39 -3.16 -6.38
N TRP A 16 -9.49 -4.44 -6.02
CA TRP A 16 -8.42 -5.40 -6.29
C TRP A 16 -8.31 -5.77 -7.77
N ASN A 17 -9.43 -5.82 -8.51
CA ASN A 17 -9.36 -5.94 -9.97
C ASN A 17 -8.65 -4.73 -10.61
N SER A 18 -8.89 -3.51 -10.10
CA SER A 18 -8.22 -2.30 -10.59
C SER A 18 -6.71 -2.32 -10.29
N VAL A 19 -6.30 -2.85 -9.13
CA VAL A 19 -4.88 -3.07 -8.80
C VAL A 19 -4.23 -4.05 -9.77
N GLU A 20 -4.85 -5.21 -10.01
CA GLU A 20 -4.35 -6.22 -10.95
C GLU A 20 -4.18 -5.68 -12.37
N LEU A 21 -5.13 -4.88 -12.86
CA LEU A 21 -5.05 -4.23 -14.18
C LEU A 21 -3.87 -3.25 -14.31
N ASN A 22 -3.41 -2.66 -13.20
CA ASN A 22 -2.36 -1.64 -13.17
C ASN A 22 -0.98 -2.20 -12.82
N GLU A 23 -0.90 -3.40 -12.26
CA GLU A 23 0.34 -4.10 -11.96
C GLU A 23 0.70 -5.09 -13.08
N LYS A 24 1.26 -4.55 -14.17
CA LYS A 24 1.43 -5.26 -15.46
C LYS A 24 2.58 -6.27 -15.53
N ALA A 25 3.51 -6.25 -14.58
CA ALA A 25 4.64 -7.18 -14.62
C ALA A 25 4.21 -8.54 -14.09
N SER A 26 4.68 -9.63 -14.71
CA SER A 26 4.35 -10.99 -14.25
C SER A 26 4.80 -11.30 -12.82
N ASN A 27 5.78 -10.56 -12.33
CA ASN A 27 6.29 -10.62 -10.96
C ASN A 27 5.91 -9.39 -10.13
N ALA A 28 4.86 -8.65 -10.52
CA ALA A 28 4.44 -7.48 -9.79
C ALA A 28 3.92 -7.86 -8.39
N GLN A 29 4.25 -7.01 -7.41
CA GLN A 29 3.61 -7.04 -6.11
C GLN A 29 2.27 -6.28 -6.22
N LEU A 30 1.18 -6.90 -5.77
CA LEU A 30 -0.17 -6.33 -5.83
C LEU A 30 -0.52 -5.53 -4.57
N ALA A 31 -0.13 -6.05 -3.41
CA ALA A 31 -0.45 -5.49 -2.10
C ALA A 31 0.71 -5.69 -1.12
N ARG A 32 0.69 -4.94 -0.02
CA ARG A 32 1.41 -5.29 1.21
C ARG A 32 0.39 -5.81 2.23
N ASN A 33 0.66 -6.97 2.82
CA ASN A 33 -0.21 -7.56 3.83
C ASN A 33 0.44 -7.44 5.22
N PHE A 34 -0.33 -6.98 6.20
CA PHE A 34 0.04 -6.94 7.60
C PHE A 34 -0.89 -7.84 8.39
N ILE A 35 -0.34 -8.60 9.33
CA ILE A 35 -1.11 -9.41 10.28
C ILE A 35 -0.78 -8.86 11.66
N ILE A 36 -1.80 -8.40 12.38
CA ILE A 36 -1.65 -7.72 13.66
C ILE A 36 -2.49 -8.46 14.69
N ALA A 37 -1.88 -8.95 15.76
CA ALA A 37 -2.61 -9.50 16.91
C ALA A 37 -3.31 -8.35 17.67
N LEU A 38 -4.55 -8.60 18.09
CA LEU A 38 -5.39 -7.64 18.79
C LEU A 38 -5.48 -8.01 20.28
N PRO A 39 -5.54 -7.04 21.20
CA PRO A 39 -5.68 -7.32 22.63
C PRO A 39 -6.97 -8.08 22.95
N LYS A 40 -6.85 -9.23 23.62
CA LYS A 40 -7.99 -10.05 24.06
C LYS A 40 -8.77 -9.43 25.22
N GLU A 41 -8.16 -8.49 25.92
CA GLU A 41 -8.77 -7.77 27.04
C GLU A 41 -9.81 -6.74 26.58
N LEU A 42 -9.75 -6.36 25.30
CA LEU A 42 -10.69 -5.42 24.69
C LEU A 42 -11.88 -6.17 24.09
N SER A 43 -13.05 -5.54 24.15
CA SER A 43 -14.21 -6.00 23.39
C SER A 43 -13.95 -5.91 21.88
N PHE A 44 -14.72 -6.67 21.10
CA PHE A 44 -14.63 -6.64 19.64
C PHE A 44 -14.76 -5.22 19.06
N GLU A 45 -15.68 -4.39 19.58
CA GLU A 45 -15.86 -3.02 19.10
C GLU A 45 -14.71 -2.09 19.51
N GLU A 46 -14.11 -2.28 20.70
CA GLU A 46 -12.88 -1.55 21.09
C GLU A 46 -11.71 -1.92 20.20
N ASN A 47 -11.54 -3.21 19.90
CA ASN A 47 -10.52 -3.71 18.97
C ASN A 47 -10.72 -3.18 17.55
N LYS A 48 -11.96 -3.19 17.06
CA LYS A 48 -12.32 -2.62 15.76
C LYS A 48 -12.02 -1.13 15.69
N LYS A 49 -12.31 -0.37 16.75
CA LYS A 49 -11.96 1.04 16.83
C LYS A 49 -10.46 1.24 16.82
N LEU A 50 -9.73 0.51 17.67
CA LEU A 50 -8.27 0.57 17.79
C LEU A 50 -7.59 0.34 16.43
N ILE A 51 -7.96 -0.74 15.72
CA ILE A 51 -7.32 -1.07 14.45
C ILE A 51 -7.72 -0.10 13.34
N THR A 52 -8.96 0.40 13.35
CA THR A 52 -9.42 1.39 12.37
C THR A 52 -8.69 2.72 12.54
N ASP A 53 -8.51 3.20 13.79
CA ASP A 53 -7.75 4.42 14.08
C ASP A 53 -6.29 4.26 13.66
N PHE A 54 -5.66 3.12 13.98
CA PHE A 54 -4.29 2.79 13.55
C PHE A 54 -4.14 2.83 12.02
N ILE A 55 -5.07 2.20 11.28
CA ILE A 55 -5.08 2.19 9.82
C ILE A 55 -5.24 3.61 9.28
N GLN A 56 -6.12 4.40 9.88
CA GLN A 56 -6.39 5.76 9.44
C GLN A 56 -5.15 6.64 9.62
N GLU A 57 -4.49 6.55 10.78
CA GLU A 57 -3.32 7.36 11.12
C GLU A 57 -2.07 6.98 10.32
N HIS A 58 -1.82 5.69 10.11
CA HIS A 58 -0.52 5.25 9.56
C HIS A 58 -0.57 4.85 8.08
N PHE A 59 -1.75 4.47 7.56
CA PHE A 59 -1.88 4.05 6.16
C PHE A 59 -2.67 5.05 5.34
N VAL A 60 -3.92 5.30 5.73
CA VAL A 60 -4.84 6.12 4.92
C VAL A 60 -4.39 7.57 4.84
N SER A 61 -3.87 8.15 5.93
CA SER A 61 -3.31 9.50 5.97
C SER A 61 -2.17 9.72 4.95
N LYS A 62 -1.42 8.66 4.60
CA LYS A 62 -0.32 8.68 3.63
C LYS A 62 -0.77 8.40 2.19
N GLY A 63 -2.07 8.21 1.97
CA GLY A 63 -2.64 7.94 0.66
C GLY A 63 -2.78 6.47 0.28
N MET A 64 -2.52 5.52 1.19
CA MET A 64 -2.80 4.10 0.95
C MET A 64 -4.30 3.82 1.07
N ILE A 65 -4.83 2.95 0.20
CA ILE A 65 -6.10 2.28 0.47
C ILE A 65 -5.79 1.03 1.29
N ALA A 66 -6.48 0.85 2.41
CA ALA A 66 -6.36 -0.30 3.30
C ALA A 66 -7.67 -1.11 3.29
N ASP A 67 -7.54 -2.41 3.06
CA ASP A 67 -8.60 -3.41 3.19
C ASP A 67 -8.38 -4.19 4.49
N LEU A 68 -9.35 -4.13 5.38
CA LEU A 68 -9.29 -4.70 6.72
C LEU A 68 -10.21 -5.93 6.81
N ALA A 69 -9.70 -7.01 7.38
CA ALA A 69 -10.48 -8.13 7.89
C ALA A 69 -10.04 -8.43 9.33
N ILE A 70 -10.98 -8.63 10.24
CA ILE A 70 -10.72 -9.03 11.62
C ILE A 70 -11.19 -10.47 11.76
N HIS A 71 -10.31 -11.34 12.22
CA HIS A 71 -10.61 -12.70 12.63
C HIS A 71 -10.74 -12.72 14.14
N ASP A 72 -11.91 -13.17 14.60
CA ASP A 72 -12.19 -13.36 16.01
C ASP A 72 -12.24 -14.87 16.29
N GLU A 73 -11.12 -15.39 16.78
CA GLU A 73 -10.96 -16.79 17.21
C GLU A 73 -11.00 -16.86 18.75
N SER A 74 -11.72 -15.95 19.42
CA SER A 74 -11.77 -15.89 20.90
C SER A 74 -12.31 -17.18 21.54
N ASP A 75 -13.14 -17.91 20.81
CA ASP A 75 -13.77 -19.16 21.26
C ASP A 75 -12.89 -20.40 20.97
N GLU A 76 -11.74 -20.24 20.34
CA GLU A 76 -10.79 -21.32 20.03
C GLU A 76 -9.73 -21.48 21.14
N GLU A 77 -9.07 -22.65 21.19
CA GLU A 77 -8.00 -22.92 22.18
C GLU A 77 -6.85 -21.91 22.12
N ASN A 78 -6.62 -21.30 20.94
CA ASN A 78 -5.57 -20.31 20.73
C ASN A 78 -5.95 -18.90 21.27
N ASN A 79 -7.24 -18.63 21.48
CA ASN A 79 -7.83 -17.34 21.87
C ASN A 79 -7.17 -16.14 21.17
N ASN A 80 -7.00 -16.22 19.84
CA ASN A 80 -6.19 -15.29 19.06
C ASN A 80 -7.03 -14.40 18.14
N ILE A 81 -7.36 -13.21 18.62
CA ILE A 81 -8.01 -12.17 17.81
C ILE A 81 -6.93 -11.46 16.97
N HIS A 82 -7.09 -11.42 15.65
CA HIS A 82 -6.11 -10.76 14.77
C HIS A 82 -6.74 -10.06 13.57
N ALA A 83 -6.04 -9.05 13.05
CA ALA A 83 -6.43 -8.30 11.88
C ALA A 83 -5.49 -8.55 10.71
N HIS A 84 -6.07 -8.81 9.54
CA HIS A 84 -5.42 -8.75 8.25
C HIS A 84 -5.64 -7.37 7.63
N ILE A 85 -4.56 -6.71 7.23
CA ILE A 85 -4.60 -5.41 6.58
C ILE A 85 -3.83 -5.50 5.27
N MET A 86 -4.54 -5.42 4.15
CA MET A 86 -3.94 -5.33 2.83
C MET A 86 -3.91 -3.87 2.37
N THR A 87 -2.74 -3.34 2.06
CA THR A 87 -2.59 -1.97 1.53
C THR A 87 -2.20 -1.97 0.06
N THR A 88 -2.73 -1.01 -0.70
CA THR A 88 -2.31 -0.76 -2.08
C THR A 88 -0.85 -0.31 -2.14
N LEU A 89 -0.18 -0.55 -3.28
CA LEU A 89 1.23 -0.19 -3.50
C LEU A 89 1.45 1.06 -4.35
N ARG A 90 0.38 1.65 -4.88
CA ARG A 90 0.40 2.83 -5.74
C ARG A 90 -0.47 3.93 -5.14
N PRO A 91 -0.06 5.20 -5.25
CA PRO A 91 -0.97 6.31 -4.98
C PRO A 91 -2.00 6.41 -6.09
N ILE A 92 -3.14 7.01 -5.76
CA ILE A 92 -4.18 7.41 -6.70
C ILE A 92 -4.28 8.93 -6.67
N ASN A 93 -4.33 9.57 -7.83
CA ASN A 93 -4.55 11.01 -7.91
C ASN A 93 -6.04 11.38 -7.75
N GLU A 94 -6.35 12.66 -7.64
CA GLU A 94 -7.73 13.18 -7.50
C GLU A 94 -8.68 12.77 -8.65
N LYS A 95 -8.13 12.36 -9.80
CA LYS A 95 -8.89 11.88 -10.96
C LYS A 95 -9.20 10.39 -10.90
N GLY A 96 -8.74 9.69 -9.87
CA GLY A 96 -8.91 8.24 -9.74
C GLY A 96 -7.89 7.41 -10.54
N GLU A 97 -6.80 8.02 -11.00
CA GLU A 97 -5.79 7.33 -11.82
C GLU A 97 -4.63 6.83 -10.95
N TRP A 98 -4.26 5.56 -11.11
CA TRP A 98 -3.10 4.97 -10.45
C TRP A 98 -1.80 5.62 -10.91
N GLN A 99 -0.98 6.01 -9.95
CA GLN A 99 0.30 6.67 -10.20
C GLN A 99 1.47 5.65 -10.18
N ALA A 100 2.63 6.11 -10.62
CA ALA A 100 3.84 5.31 -10.58
C ALA A 100 4.38 5.18 -9.14
N LYS A 101 4.86 3.98 -8.78
CA LYS A 101 5.55 3.72 -7.50
C LYS A 101 6.92 4.37 -7.44
N SER A 102 7.56 4.45 -8.61
CA SER A 102 8.92 4.95 -8.76
C SER A 102 9.14 5.50 -10.15
N LYS A 103 10.19 6.30 -10.31
CA LYS A 103 10.71 6.74 -11.60
C LYS A 103 12.18 6.42 -11.73
N LYS A 104 12.66 6.43 -12.97
CA LYS A 104 14.08 6.27 -13.31
C LYS A 104 14.68 7.66 -13.52
N GLU A 105 15.73 8.00 -12.79
CA GLU A 105 16.47 9.25 -12.96
C GLU A 105 17.88 8.96 -13.49
N TYR A 106 18.36 9.84 -14.36
CA TYR A 106 19.76 9.80 -14.81
C TYR A 106 20.68 10.28 -13.69
N VAL A 107 21.82 9.61 -13.51
CA VAL A 107 22.86 10.07 -12.60
C VAL A 107 23.76 11.04 -13.37
N LEU A 108 23.90 12.24 -12.84
CA LEU A 108 24.71 13.30 -13.42
C LEU A 108 26.09 13.34 -12.77
N ASP A 109 27.10 13.77 -13.52
CA ASP A 109 28.43 14.09 -12.99
C ASP A 109 28.49 15.51 -12.40
N GLU A 110 29.69 15.93 -11.99
CA GLU A 110 29.94 17.25 -11.40
C GLU A 110 29.62 18.43 -12.34
N ASN A 111 29.56 18.21 -13.65
CA ASN A 111 29.21 19.22 -14.65
C ASN A 111 27.73 19.19 -15.03
N GLY A 112 26.94 18.29 -14.43
CA GLY A 112 25.53 18.09 -14.77
C GLY A 112 25.30 17.22 -16.01
N GLU A 113 26.32 16.57 -16.56
CA GLU A 113 26.19 15.69 -17.72
C GLU A 113 25.82 14.25 -17.31
N LYS A 114 25.10 13.54 -18.18
CA LYS A 114 24.69 12.15 -17.89
C LYS A 114 25.89 11.22 -17.92
N ILE A 115 26.14 10.51 -16.83
CA ILE A 115 27.24 9.53 -16.75
C ILE A 115 26.98 8.36 -17.70
N LYS A 116 27.91 8.11 -18.64
CA LYS A 116 27.85 6.97 -19.56
C LYS A 116 28.63 5.78 -19.00
N LEU A 117 28.02 4.59 -19.02
CA LEU A 117 28.65 3.34 -18.59
C LEU A 117 29.53 2.77 -19.71
N LYS A 118 30.43 1.84 -19.35
CA LYS A 118 31.25 1.09 -20.34
C LYS A 118 30.42 0.34 -21.38
N SER A 119 29.18 -0.01 -21.05
CA SER A 119 28.22 -0.64 -21.96
C SER A 119 27.62 0.31 -23.00
N GLY A 120 27.89 1.62 -22.91
CA GLY A 120 27.31 2.65 -23.78
C GLY A 120 25.97 3.21 -23.27
N ASN A 121 25.32 2.54 -22.31
CA ASN A 121 24.10 3.02 -21.65
C ASN A 121 24.39 4.12 -20.62
N TYR A 122 23.43 5.00 -20.37
CA TYR A 122 23.55 5.99 -19.28
C TYR A 122 23.26 5.36 -17.93
N LYS A 123 24.04 5.76 -16.91
CA LYS A 123 23.84 5.37 -15.52
C LYS A 123 22.55 6.01 -15.00
N THR A 124 21.71 5.20 -14.38
CA THR A 124 20.44 5.64 -13.80
C THR A 124 20.25 5.08 -12.41
N ARG A 125 19.43 5.76 -11.60
CA ARG A 125 18.96 5.27 -10.31
C ARG A 125 17.43 5.21 -10.30
N LYS A 126 16.88 4.28 -9.53
CA LYS A 126 15.47 4.25 -9.17
C LYS A 126 15.23 5.27 -8.07
N VAL A 127 14.17 6.04 -8.18
CA VAL A 127 13.70 6.97 -7.15
C VAL A 127 12.26 6.61 -6.84
N GLU A 128 11.99 6.21 -5.60
CA GLU A 128 10.62 5.96 -5.14
C GLU A 128 9.83 7.28 -5.14
N LEU A 129 8.56 7.21 -5.53
CA LEU A 129 7.65 8.35 -5.55
C LEU A 129 6.72 8.37 -4.33
N THR A 130 6.78 7.31 -3.52
CA THR A 130 6.12 7.18 -2.22
C THR A 130 7.17 6.93 -1.15
N ASP A 131 6.89 7.32 0.09
CA ASP A 131 7.72 7.07 1.28
C ASP A 131 7.26 5.82 2.07
N TRP A 132 6.33 5.05 1.50
CA TRP A 132 5.72 3.85 2.06
C TRP A 132 5.79 2.66 1.09
#